data_AF-A0A950K404-F1
#
_entry.id   AF-A0A950K404-F1
#
_cell.length_a   1.000
_cell.length_b   1.000
_cell.length_c   1.000
_cell.angle_alpha   90.00
_cell.angle_beta   90.00
_cell.angle_gamma   90.00
#
_symmetry.space_group_name_H-M   'P 1'
#
loop_
_entity.id
_entity.type
_entity.pdbx_description
1 polymer ?
#
loop_
_entity_poly.entity_id
_entity_poly.type
_entity_poly.pdbx_seq_one_letter_code
_entity_poly.pdbx_strand_id
1 'polypeptide(L)'
;SARSVIMEIRPGVGGEEASLFAGELLEMYTRFAGKKGWDVQLMDVVHSDLGGLKYGTIAIEGEDVYKFLKFETGAHRVQRVPKTEASGRIHTSIATVAVLPQAEDVEIEINPQDVRTDTYSAGGPGGQHVNKTQSAVRLTHIPTNIVVQCQDQRSQTRNRELAWKALKTKLYEHFEEQKAKERRDLRRTQVGSGDRSDKIRTYNFPDNRITDTRLGASGSVHNLEGFLQGDLDELMDRLLKWEREEKLKALAKKA
;
A
#
# COMPACT_ATOMS: atom_id res chain seq x y z
N SER A 1 0.33 15.24 -5.04
CA SER A 1 -0.93 14.58 -4.66
C SER A 1 -0.97 13.24 -5.37
N ALA A 2 -0.92 12.14 -4.61
CA ALA A 2 -1.07 10.81 -5.22
C ALA A 2 -2.45 10.75 -5.89
N ARG A 3 -2.46 10.51 -7.20
CA ARG A 3 -3.70 10.37 -7.99
C ARG A 3 -4.38 9.03 -7.74
N SER A 4 -3.58 8.02 -7.39
CA SER A 4 -4.07 6.65 -7.30
C SER A 4 -3.71 6.02 -5.97
N VAL A 5 -4.56 5.11 -5.51
CA VAL A 5 -4.36 4.34 -4.27
C VAL A 5 -4.62 2.87 -4.52
N ILE A 6 -3.93 2.02 -3.77
CA ILE A 6 -4.27 0.62 -3.60
C ILE A 6 -5.01 0.48 -2.28
N MET A 7 -6.22 -0.07 -2.34
CA MET A 7 -7.02 -0.40 -1.17
C MET A 7 -7.04 -1.92 -0.99
N GLU A 8 -6.51 -2.38 0.15
CA GLU A 8 -6.58 -3.78 0.58
C GLU A 8 -7.65 -3.93 1.66
N ILE A 9 -8.54 -4.91 1.51
CA ILE A 9 -9.62 -5.23 2.45
C ILE A 9 -9.49 -6.69 2.86
N ARG A 10 -9.49 -6.95 4.17
CA ARG A 10 -9.34 -8.30 4.72
C ARG A 10 -10.33 -8.55 5.85
N PRO A 11 -10.89 -9.76 5.96
CA PRO A 11 -11.63 -10.15 7.15
C PRO A 11 -10.69 -10.22 8.36
N GLY A 12 -11.21 -9.83 9.52
CA GLY A 12 -10.55 -9.93 10.82
C GLY A 12 -11.29 -10.90 11.75
N VAL A 13 -11.47 -10.51 13.01
CA VAL A 13 -12.21 -11.29 14.01
C VAL A 13 -13.68 -11.41 13.63
N GLY A 14 -14.24 -12.62 13.61
CA GLY A 14 -15.66 -12.85 13.31
C GLY A 14 -15.94 -13.99 12.32
N GLY A 15 -14.90 -14.66 11.81
CA GLY A 15 -15.04 -15.82 10.93
C GLY A 15 -15.77 -15.46 9.64
N GLU A 16 -16.76 -16.27 9.26
CA GLU A 16 -17.54 -16.08 8.03
C GLU A 16 -18.25 -14.72 7.97
N GLU A 17 -18.75 -14.23 9.11
CA GLU A 17 -19.40 -12.91 9.16
C GLU A 17 -18.41 -11.77 8.87
N ALA A 18 -17.16 -11.90 9.31
CA ALA A 18 -16.11 -10.95 8.95
C ALA A 18 -15.82 -10.97 7.45
N SER A 19 -15.85 -12.14 6.81
CA SER A 19 -15.70 -12.29 5.35
C SER A 19 -16.85 -11.64 4.58
N LEU A 20 -18.09 -11.83 5.03
CA LEU A 20 -19.27 -11.17 4.45
C LEU A 20 -19.16 -9.64 4.57
N PHE A 21 -18.81 -9.15 5.76
CA PHE A 21 -18.64 -7.73 6.00
C PHE A 21 -17.50 -7.12 5.17
N ALA A 22 -16.38 -7.82 5.02
CA ALA A 22 -15.30 -7.39 4.13
C ALA A 22 -15.76 -7.23 2.68
N GLY A 23 -16.63 -8.13 2.19
CA GLY A 23 -17.26 -8.00 0.87
C GLY A 23 -18.16 -6.78 0.75
N GLU A 24 -18.98 -6.51 1.76
CA GLU A 24 -19.82 -5.31 1.79
C GLU A 24 -18.99 -4.02 1.79
N LEU A 25 -17.84 -3.99 2.48
CA LEU A 25 -16.92 -2.84 2.40
C LEU A 25 -16.33 -2.67 1.00
N LEU A 26 -15.94 -3.76 0.34
CA LEU A 26 -15.43 -3.70 -1.04
C LEU A 26 -16.47 -3.10 -1.99
N GLU A 27 -17.70 -3.57 -1.91
CA GLU A 27 -18.80 -3.04 -2.73
C GLU A 27 -19.08 -1.57 -2.41
N MET A 28 -19.11 -1.21 -1.12
CA MET A 28 -19.31 0.15 -0.66
C MET A 28 -18.27 1.11 -1.25
N TYR A 29 -16.98 0.77 -1.19
CA TYR A 29 -15.92 1.62 -1.74
C TYR A 29 -15.93 1.66 -3.27
N THR A 30 -16.28 0.55 -3.92
CA THR A 30 -16.45 0.52 -5.38
C THR A 30 -17.57 1.47 -5.82
N ARG A 31 -18.70 1.46 -5.12
CA ARG A 31 -19.83 2.39 -5.37
C ARG A 31 -19.45 3.84 -5.08
N PHE A 32 -18.77 4.09 -3.96
CA PHE A 32 -18.31 5.42 -3.59
C PHE A 32 -17.36 6.01 -4.65
N ALA A 33 -16.39 5.22 -5.11
CA ALA A 33 -15.48 5.62 -6.17
C ALA A 33 -16.23 5.92 -7.48
N GLY A 34 -17.19 5.08 -7.88
CA GLY A 34 -18.04 5.35 -9.05
C GLY A 34 -18.85 6.65 -8.93
N LYS A 35 -19.41 6.96 -7.75
CA LYS A 35 -20.11 8.23 -7.48
C LYS A 35 -19.18 9.45 -7.56
N LYS A 36 -17.91 9.29 -7.20
CA LYS A 36 -16.87 10.33 -7.33
C LYS A 36 -16.29 10.45 -8.74
N GLY A 37 -16.68 9.58 -9.67
CA GLY A 37 -16.10 9.53 -11.01
C GLY A 37 -14.65 9.01 -11.03
N TRP A 38 -14.25 8.25 -10.02
CA TRP A 38 -12.96 7.58 -9.97
C TRP A 38 -13.04 6.23 -10.69
N ASP A 39 -11.96 5.85 -11.35
CA ASP A 39 -11.84 4.54 -11.97
C ASP A 39 -11.44 3.49 -10.93
N VAL A 40 -12.03 2.30 -11.02
CA VAL A 40 -11.78 1.21 -10.08
C VAL A 40 -11.36 -0.02 -10.84
N GLN A 41 -10.14 -0.49 -10.57
CA GLN A 41 -9.61 -1.73 -11.09
C GLN A 41 -9.55 -2.79 -10.00
N LEU A 42 -10.22 -3.92 -10.21
CA LEU A 42 -10.07 -5.08 -9.34
C LEU A 42 -8.71 -5.75 -9.65
N MET A 43 -7.85 -5.85 -8.64
CA MET A 43 -6.49 -6.37 -8.81
C MET A 43 -6.40 -7.84 -8.41
N ASP A 44 -6.69 -8.14 -7.15
CA ASP A 44 -6.63 -9.50 -6.61
C ASP A 44 -7.73 -9.65 -5.57
N VAL A 45 -8.81 -10.31 -5.98
CA VAL A 45 -10.04 -10.48 -5.20
C VAL A 45 -10.35 -11.97 -5.09
N VAL A 46 -10.25 -12.49 -3.87
CA VAL A 46 -10.56 -13.88 -3.57
C VAL A 46 -11.77 -13.94 -2.66
N HIS A 47 -12.82 -14.57 -3.18
CA HIS A 47 -14.06 -14.77 -2.47
C HIS A 47 -13.95 -15.95 -1.50
N SER A 48 -14.76 -15.92 -0.44
CA SER A 48 -14.95 -17.07 0.45
C SER A 48 -16.03 -18.01 -0.12
N ASP A 49 -15.96 -19.30 0.21
CA ASP A 49 -16.87 -20.33 -0.31
C ASP A 49 -18.35 -20.05 0.02
N LEU A 50 -18.59 -19.39 1.16
CA LEU A 50 -19.93 -19.03 1.65
C LEU A 50 -20.33 -17.58 1.33
N GLY A 51 -19.59 -16.92 0.43
CA GLY A 51 -19.78 -15.53 0.06
C GLY A 51 -18.93 -14.55 0.87
N GLY A 52 -18.85 -13.31 0.39
CA GLY A 52 -17.93 -12.30 0.92
C GLY A 52 -16.49 -12.52 0.45
N LEU A 53 -15.52 -12.00 1.22
CA LEU A 53 -14.11 -11.97 0.84
C LEU A 53 -13.21 -12.72 1.81
N LYS A 54 -12.29 -13.51 1.25
CA LYS A 54 -11.09 -13.98 1.96
C LYS A 54 -10.02 -12.89 2.00
N TYR A 55 -9.87 -12.16 0.90
CA TYR A 55 -9.17 -10.88 0.82
C TYR A 55 -9.54 -10.20 -0.52
N GLY A 56 -9.45 -8.87 -0.57
CA GLY A 56 -9.68 -8.10 -1.78
C GLY A 56 -8.71 -6.95 -1.91
N THR A 57 -8.17 -6.75 -3.10
CA THR A 57 -7.28 -5.63 -3.45
C THR A 57 -7.84 -4.93 -4.68
N ILE A 58 -8.03 -3.61 -4.57
CA ILE A 58 -8.47 -2.76 -5.68
C ILE A 58 -7.52 -1.58 -5.84
N ALA A 59 -7.33 -1.16 -7.09
CA ALA A 59 -6.72 0.12 -7.41
C ALA A 59 -7.84 1.13 -7.69
N ILE A 60 -7.70 2.33 -7.15
CA ILE A 60 -8.65 3.43 -7.38
C ILE A 60 -7.85 4.62 -7.91
N GLU A 61 -8.22 5.09 -9.09
CA GLU A 61 -7.54 6.18 -9.79
C GLU A 61 -8.47 7.37 -10.00
N GLY A 62 -7.97 8.58 -9.77
CA GLY A 62 -8.74 9.79 -9.99
C GLY A 62 -8.12 11.03 -9.36
N GLU A 63 -8.91 12.09 -9.29
CA GLU A 63 -8.49 13.31 -8.60
C GLU A 63 -8.69 13.18 -7.09
N ASP A 64 -7.67 13.55 -6.32
CA ASP A 64 -7.72 13.64 -4.86
C ASP A 64 -8.09 12.32 -4.13
N VAL A 65 -7.99 11.16 -4.77
CA VAL A 65 -8.40 9.85 -4.20
C VAL A 65 -7.79 9.62 -2.81
N TYR A 66 -6.47 9.77 -2.67
CA TYR A 66 -5.78 9.55 -1.40
C TYR A 66 -6.22 10.53 -0.31
N LYS A 67 -6.60 11.77 -0.66
CA LYS A 67 -7.04 12.79 0.29
C LYS A 67 -8.31 12.36 1.03
N PHE A 68 -9.22 11.67 0.35
CA PHE A 68 -10.43 11.14 0.95
C PHE A 68 -10.18 9.77 1.59
N LEU A 69 -9.59 8.83 0.85
CA LEU A 69 -9.52 7.43 1.30
C LEU A 69 -8.47 7.15 2.37
N LYS A 70 -7.51 8.05 2.63
CA LYS A 70 -6.54 7.88 3.73
C LYS A 70 -7.18 7.71 5.11
N PHE A 71 -8.42 8.19 5.30
CA PHE A 71 -9.13 8.03 6.56
C PHE A 71 -9.76 6.63 6.71
N GLU A 72 -9.81 5.83 5.65
CA GLU A 72 -10.39 4.49 5.68
C GLU A 72 -9.40 3.44 6.15
N THR A 73 -8.13 3.80 6.34
CA THR A 73 -7.15 2.90 6.93
C THR A 73 -7.49 2.58 8.40
N GLY A 74 -7.68 1.29 8.70
CA GLY A 74 -7.80 0.77 10.05
C GLY A 74 -8.79 -0.39 10.17
N ALA A 75 -9.20 -0.70 11.41
CA ALA A 75 -10.21 -1.71 11.68
C ALA A 75 -11.64 -1.11 11.63
N HIS A 76 -12.49 -1.76 10.86
CA HIS A 76 -13.92 -1.49 10.72
C HIS A 76 -14.68 -2.56 11.50
N ARG A 77 -15.47 -2.16 12.48
CA ARG A 77 -16.25 -3.07 13.33
C ARG A 77 -17.70 -3.07 12.91
N VAL A 78 -18.31 -4.23 12.72
CA VAL A 78 -19.75 -4.39 12.49
C VAL A 78 -20.43 -5.06 13.68
N GLN A 79 -21.62 -4.58 14.02
CA GLN A 79 -22.49 -5.17 15.04
C GLN A 79 -23.87 -5.40 14.42
N ARG A 80 -24.21 -6.67 14.17
CA ARG A 80 -25.49 -7.08 13.60
C ARG A 80 -25.79 -8.54 13.92
N VAL A 81 -27.01 -8.98 13.62
CA VAL A 81 -27.34 -10.41 13.58
C VAL A 81 -26.74 -10.98 12.27
N PRO A 82 -25.78 -11.90 12.33
CA PRO A 82 -25.17 -12.49 11.13
C PRO A 82 -26.21 -13.20 10.26
N LYS A 83 -25.94 -13.28 8.96
CA LYS A 83 -26.77 -14.09 8.04
C LYS A 83 -26.70 -15.59 8.36
N THR A 84 -25.62 -16.02 9.00
CA THR A 84 -25.37 -17.42 9.37
C THR A 84 -25.89 -17.80 10.76
N GLU A 85 -26.51 -16.86 11.49
CA GLU A 85 -26.95 -17.06 12.88
C GLU A 85 -28.46 -17.31 12.98
N ALA A 86 -28.85 -18.42 13.62
CA ALA A 86 -30.25 -18.82 13.76
C ALA A 86 -30.95 -18.23 15.00
N SER A 87 -30.19 -17.89 16.07
CA SER A 87 -30.75 -17.45 17.36
C SER A 87 -31.13 -15.96 17.40
N GLY A 88 -30.85 -15.19 16.33
CA GLY A 88 -31.10 -13.74 16.33
C GLY A 88 -30.16 -12.93 17.23
N ARG A 89 -29.03 -13.52 17.66
CA ARG A 89 -28.06 -12.83 18.54
C ARG A 89 -27.19 -11.87 17.74
N ILE A 90 -26.93 -10.70 18.33
CA ILE A 90 -26.03 -9.71 17.74
C ILE A 90 -24.59 -10.17 17.94
N HIS A 91 -23.86 -10.34 16.84
CA HIS A 91 -22.44 -10.62 16.85
C HIS A 91 -21.65 -9.35 16.55
N THR A 92 -20.40 -9.33 17.00
CA THR A 92 -19.44 -8.27 16.70
C THR A 92 -18.30 -8.85 15.89
N SER A 93 -18.16 -8.37 14.66
CA SER A 93 -17.14 -8.80 13.69
C SER A 93 -16.32 -7.61 13.21
N ILE A 94 -15.16 -7.88 12.60
CA ILE A 94 -14.18 -6.89 12.17
C ILE A 94 -13.70 -7.21 10.77
N ALA A 95 -13.51 -6.17 9.96
CA ALA A 95 -12.69 -6.21 8.76
C ALA A 95 -11.63 -5.11 8.84
N THR A 96 -10.47 -5.31 8.22
CA THR A 96 -9.42 -4.31 8.13
C THR A 96 -9.34 -3.75 6.72
N VAL A 97 -9.06 -2.45 6.63
CA VAL A 97 -8.86 -1.74 5.38
C VAL A 97 -7.50 -1.06 5.45
N ALA A 98 -6.68 -1.20 4.42
CA ALA A 98 -5.43 -0.48 4.26
C ALA A 98 -5.47 0.32 2.97
N VAL A 99 -5.11 1.60 3.05
CA VAL A 99 -5.05 2.50 1.89
C VAL A 99 -3.61 2.94 1.71
N LEU A 100 -3.01 2.43 0.63
CA LEU A 100 -1.63 2.69 0.26
C LEU A 100 -1.63 3.62 -0.95
N PRO A 101 -0.89 4.74 -0.93
CA PRO A 101 -0.69 5.51 -2.15
C PRO A 101 0.03 4.63 -3.18
N GLN A 102 -0.44 4.64 -4.42
CA GLN A 102 0.25 3.90 -5.48
C GLN A 102 1.63 4.52 -5.68
N ALA A 103 2.67 3.69 -5.63
CA ALA A 103 4.03 4.12 -5.86
C ALA A 103 4.26 4.35 -7.35
N GLU A 104 4.91 5.44 -7.70
CA GLU A 104 5.48 5.62 -9.03
C GLU A 104 6.61 4.61 -9.23
N ASP A 105 6.75 4.10 -10.46
CA ASP A 105 7.81 3.17 -10.84
C ASP A 105 9.18 3.71 -10.43
N VAL A 106 10.09 2.80 -10.07
CA VAL A 106 11.48 3.18 -9.75
C VAL A 106 12.20 3.49 -11.06
N GLU A 107 12.13 4.73 -11.52
CA GLU A 107 13.04 5.20 -12.57
C GLU A 107 14.43 5.43 -11.96
N ILE A 108 15.41 4.70 -12.47
CA ILE A 108 16.82 4.85 -12.08
C ILE A 108 17.56 5.54 -13.20
N GLU A 109 17.80 6.82 -12.98
CA GLU A 109 18.78 7.59 -13.70
C GLU A 109 20.11 7.51 -12.95
N ILE A 110 21.13 6.92 -13.56
CA ILE A 110 22.47 6.80 -12.95
C ILE A 110 23.30 7.96 -13.46
N ASN A 111 23.68 8.88 -12.57
CA ASN A 111 24.67 9.89 -12.88
C ASN A 111 26.05 9.22 -13.03
N PRO A 112 26.75 9.36 -14.17
CA PRO A 112 28.07 8.76 -14.35
C PRO A 112 29.11 9.22 -13.33
N GLN A 113 28.95 10.42 -12.74
CA GLN A 113 29.87 10.96 -11.74
C GLN A 113 29.81 10.21 -10.39
N ASP A 114 28.70 9.52 -10.13
CA ASP A 114 28.49 8.73 -8.90
C ASP A 114 29.03 7.30 -9.02
N VAL A 115 29.64 6.95 -10.15
CA VAL A 115 30.17 5.62 -10.42
C VAL A 115 31.69 5.66 -10.59
N ARG A 116 32.40 5.09 -9.61
CA ARG A 116 33.83 4.84 -9.75
C ARG A 116 34.05 3.63 -10.66
N THR A 117 34.93 3.79 -11.65
CA THR A 117 35.32 2.72 -12.59
C THR A 117 36.76 2.32 -12.33
N ASP A 118 36.97 1.07 -11.94
CA ASP A 118 38.27 0.46 -11.68
C ASP A 118 38.55 -0.62 -12.75
N THR A 119 39.74 -0.60 -13.37
CA THR A 119 40.14 -1.57 -14.41
C THR A 119 41.34 -2.39 -13.96
N TYR A 120 41.31 -3.70 -14.17
CA TYR A 120 42.35 -4.61 -13.70
C TYR A 120 42.51 -5.83 -14.62
N SER A 121 43.55 -6.64 -14.40
CA SER A 121 43.80 -7.86 -15.18
C SER A 121 42.78 -8.94 -14.81
N ALA A 122 42.20 -9.60 -15.80
CA ALA A 122 41.20 -10.65 -15.58
C ALA A 122 41.82 -11.89 -14.90
N GLY A 123 41.09 -12.50 -13.96
CA GLY A 123 41.53 -13.70 -13.25
C GLY A 123 41.00 -14.97 -13.91
N GLY A 124 41.88 -15.91 -14.26
CA GLY A 124 41.50 -17.23 -14.80
C GLY A 124 42.63 -17.96 -15.55
N PRO A 125 42.40 -19.22 -15.99
CA PRO A 125 43.36 -19.98 -16.79
C PRO A 125 43.50 -19.35 -18.18
N GLY A 126 44.43 -18.41 -18.31
CA GLY A 126 44.70 -17.66 -19.53
C GLY A 126 46.19 -17.55 -19.78
N GLY A 127 46.59 -17.60 -21.06
CA GLY A 127 48.00 -17.43 -21.46
C GLY A 127 48.53 -16.02 -21.21
N GLN A 128 49.73 -15.71 -21.72
CA GLN A 128 50.42 -14.42 -21.50
C GLN A 128 49.57 -13.17 -21.78
N HIS A 129 48.61 -13.26 -22.71
CA HIS A 129 47.69 -12.17 -23.05
C HIS A 129 46.74 -11.79 -21.91
N VAL A 130 46.30 -12.75 -21.08
CA VAL A 130 45.39 -12.50 -19.94
C VAL A 130 46.13 -11.83 -18.79
N ASN A 131 47.41 -12.17 -18.59
CA ASN A 131 48.22 -11.58 -17.52
C ASN A 131 48.66 -10.13 -17.80
N LYS A 132 48.76 -9.73 -19.08
CA LYS A 132 49.21 -8.38 -19.48
C LYS A 132 48.08 -7.40 -19.80
N THR A 133 46.88 -7.88 -20.13
CA THR A 133 45.79 -7.02 -20.61
C THR A 133 44.80 -6.72 -19.48
N GLN A 134 44.60 -5.43 -19.17
CA GLN A 134 43.60 -4.97 -18.20
C GLN A 134 42.19 -4.96 -18.81
N SER A 135 41.63 -6.15 -19.04
CA SER A 135 40.30 -6.29 -19.65
C SER A 135 39.16 -6.33 -18.64
N ALA A 136 39.40 -6.60 -17.36
CA ALA A 136 38.35 -6.69 -16.34
C ALA A 136 37.96 -5.29 -15.85
N VAL A 137 36.66 -5.09 -15.62
CA VAL A 137 36.08 -3.81 -15.19
C VAL A 137 35.28 -4.04 -13.91
N ARG A 138 35.50 -3.18 -12.92
CA ARG A 138 34.68 -3.06 -11.71
C ARG A 138 34.06 -1.67 -11.66
N LEU A 139 32.77 -1.62 -11.40
CA LEU A 139 32.03 -0.39 -11.16
C LEU A 139 31.59 -0.36 -9.70
N THR A 140 31.69 0.80 -9.06
CA THR A 140 31.21 1.04 -7.71
C THR A 140 30.32 2.27 -7.71
N HIS A 141 29.04 2.10 -7.39
CA HIS A 141 28.14 3.23 -7.18
C HIS A 141 28.38 3.78 -5.77
N ILE A 142 28.96 4.98 -5.70
CA ILE A 142 29.44 5.60 -4.46
C ILE A 142 28.30 5.80 -3.45
N PRO A 143 27.10 6.31 -3.83
CA PRO A 143 26.02 6.55 -2.88
C PRO A 143 25.47 5.28 -2.22
N THR A 144 25.39 4.16 -2.94
CA THR A 144 24.81 2.90 -2.42
C THR A 144 25.86 1.87 -2.01
N ASN A 145 27.14 2.12 -2.30
CA ASN A 145 28.25 1.17 -2.16
C ASN A 145 28.05 -0.16 -2.91
N ILE A 146 27.16 -0.20 -3.91
CA ILE A 146 26.95 -1.39 -4.73
C ILE A 146 28.11 -1.53 -5.71
N VAL A 147 28.72 -2.72 -5.70
CA VAL A 147 29.87 -3.05 -6.55
C VAL A 147 29.47 -4.14 -7.53
N VAL A 148 29.81 -3.93 -8.81
CA VAL A 148 29.62 -4.89 -9.89
C VAL A 148 30.94 -5.09 -10.62
N GLN A 149 31.23 -6.33 -11.02
CA GLN A 149 32.45 -6.66 -11.76
C GLN A 149 32.10 -7.53 -12.98
N CYS A 150 32.78 -7.29 -14.10
CA CYS A 150 32.62 -8.05 -15.33
C CYS A 150 33.97 -8.32 -15.99
N GLN A 151 34.20 -9.59 -16.35
CA GLN A 151 35.43 -10.04 -17.02
C GLN A 151 35.16 -11.07 -18.13
N ASP A 152 33.91 -11.21 -18.57
CA ASP A 152 33.47 -12.31 -19.44
C ASP A 152 34.00 -12.19 -20.88
N GLN A 153 34.28 -10.96 -21.31
CA GLN A 153 34.74 -10.66 -22.66
C GLN A 153 36.23 -10.34 -22.67
N ARG A 154 36.87 -10.59 -23.83
CA ARG A 154 38.28 -10.21 -24.03
C ARG A 154 38.47 -8.69 -24.15
N SER A 155 37.42 -7.95 -24.53
CA SER A 155 37.44 -6.50 -24.72
C SER A 155 36.96 -5.76 -23.46
N GLN A 156 37.77 -4.82 -22.99
CA GLN A 156 37.46 -3.93 -21.87
C GLN A 156 36.17 -3.13 -22.12
N THR A 157 35.98 -2.59 -23.33
CA THR A 157 34.77 -1.80 -23.66
C THR A 157 33.50 -2.63 -23.50
N ARG A 158 33.54 -3.88 -23.95
CA ARG A 158 32.39 -4.79 -23.85
C ARG A 158 32.12 -5.20 -22.40
N ASN A 159 33.16 -5.42 -21.61
CA ASN A 159 33.03 -5.66 -20.16
C ASN A 159 32.48 -4.42 -19.43
N ARG A 160 32.88 -3.22 -19.83
CA ARG A 160 32.35 -1.96 -19.29
C ARG A 160 30.84 -1.84 -19.57
N GLU A 161 30.40 -2.06 -20.81
CA GLU A 161 28.98 -2.03 -21.18
C GLU A 161 28.15 -3.05 -20.39
N LEU A 162 28.66 -4.28 -20.23
CA LEU A 162 28.01 -5.32 -19.43
C LEU A 162 27.96 -4.96 -17.95
N ALA A 163 29.06 -4.41 -17.40
CA ALA A 163 29.12 -3.96 -16.02
C ALA A 163 28.11 -2.82 -15.76
N TRP A 164 27.93 -1.87 -16.69
CA TRP A 164 26.93 -0.81 -16.58
C TRP A 164 25.50 -1.36 -16.59
N LYS A 165 25.20 -2.32 -17.47
CA LYS A 165 23.90 -3.00 -17.47
C LYS A 165 23.64 -3.72 -16.16
N ALA A 166 24.62 -4.49 -15.68
CA ALA A 166 24.52 -5.21 -14.41
C ALA A 166 24.42 -4.25 -13.20
N LEU A 167 25.10 -3.10 -13.23
CA LEU A 167 24.97 -2.06 -12.20
C LEU A 167 23.57 -1.48 -12.18
N LYS A 168 22.99 -1.17 -13.36
CA LYS A 168 21.62 -0.68 -13.45
C LYS A 168 20.61 -1.69 -12.90
N THR A 169 20.74 -2.96 -13.26
CA THR A 169 19.90 -4.03 -12.71
C THR A 169 20.05 -4.15 -11.20
N LYS A 170 21.28 -4.11 -10.66
CA LYS A 170 21.52 -4.20 -9.21
C LYS A 170 20.98 -3.01 -8.43
N LEU A 171 21.09 -1.80 -8.98
CA LEU A 171 20.48 -0.61 -8.39
C LEU A 171 18.95 -0.70 -8.42
N TYR A 172 18.38 -1.21 -9.52
CA TYR A 172 16.94 -1.45 -9.64
C TYR A 172 16.42 -2.37 -8.56
N GLU A 173 17.01 -3.56 -8.44
CA GLU A 173 16.67 -4.52 -7.38
C GLU A 173 16.78 -3.88 -5.98
N HIS A 174 17.84 -3.11 -5.72
CA HIS A 174 18.06 -2.48 -4.43
C HIS A 174 16.97 -1.46 -4.07
N PHE A 175 16.67 -0.52 -4.98
CA PHE A 175 15.66 0.51 -4.71
C PHE A 175 14.24 -0.07 -4.71
N GLU A 176 13.96 -1.07 -5.55
CA GLU A 176 12.71 -1.81 -5.54
C GLU A 176 12.50 -2.52 -4.19
N GLU A 177 13.52 -3.19 -3.67
CA GLU A 177 13.46 -3.86 -2.36
C GLU A 177 13.23 -2.85 -1.23
N GLN A 178 13.91 -1.70 -1.26
CA GLN A 178 13.70 -0.63 -0.28
C GLN A 178 12.26 -0.10 -0.31
N LYS A 179 11.73 0.26 -1.49
CA LYS A 179 10.32 0.70 -1.62
C LYS A 179 9.35 -0.40 -1.18
N ALA A 180 9.62 -1.66 -1.51
CA ALA A 180 8.80 -2.79 -1.09
C ALA A 180 8.82 -2.96 0.44
N LYS A 181 9.98 -2.76 1.08
CA LYS A 181 10.12 -2.80 2.53
C LYS A 181 9.36 -1.66 3.20
N GLU A 182 9.53 -0.42 2.73
CA GLU A 182 8.78 0.74 3.23
C GLU A 182 7.27 0.52 3.12
N ARG A 183 6.79 -0.03 2.00
CA ARG A 183 5.38 -0.39 1.81
C ARG A 183 4.92 -1.46 2.80
N ARG A 184 5.71 -2.51 3.03
CA ARG A 184 5.39 -3.56 4.01
C ARG A 184 5.30 -2.99 5.43
N ASP A 185 6.24 -2.13 5.79
CA ASP A 185 6.28 -1.51 7.11
C ASP A 185 5.11 -0.53 7.29
N LEU A 186 4.81 0.29 6.28
CA LEU A 186 3.63 1.16 6.26
C LEU A 186 2.35 0.34 6.41
N ARG A 187 2.19 -0.74 5.64
CA ARG A 187 1.04 -1.64 5.74
C ARG A 187 0.91 -2.25 7.13
N ARG A 188 2.02 -2.73 7.72
CA ARG A 188 2.01 -3.31 9.07
C ARG A 188 1.55 -2.30 10.11
N THR A 189 1.99 -1.04 10.01
CA THR A 189 1.55 0.03 10.92
C THR A 189 0.08 0.38 10.71
N GLN A 190 -0.40 0.36 9.46
CA GLN A 190 -1.77 0.71 9.10
C GLN A 190 -2.82 -0.32 9.54
N VAL A 191 -2.54 -1.62 9.36
CA VAL A 191 -3.50 -2.70 9.62
C VAL A 191 -3.58 -3.07 11.11
N GLY A 192 -2.61 -2.64 11.91
CA GLY A 192 -2.56 -2.92 13.35
C GLY A 192 -2.55 -4.41 13.64
N SER A 193 -3.01 -4.79 14.84
CA SER A 193 -3.16 -6.19 15.25
C SER A 193 -4.38 -6.90 14.63
N GLY A 194 -5.32 -6.14 14.06
CA GLY A 194 -6.61 -6.64 13.62
C GLY A 194 -7.58 -6.99 14.77
N ASP A 195 -7.27 -6.58 16.01
CA ASP A 195 -8.09 -6.83 17.19
C ASP A 195 -9.15 -5.74 17.44
N ARG A 196 -10.09 -6.01 18.34
CA ARG A 196 -11.27 -5.19 18.69
C ARG A 196 -10.96 -3.80 19.24
N SER A 197 -9.74 -3.58 19.74
CA SER A 197 -9.32 -2.32 20.36
C SER A 197 -9.10 -1.20 19.34
N ASP A 198 -8.57 -1.53 18.14
CA ASP A 198 -7.95 -0.56 17.23
C ASP A 198 -8.92 -0.06 16.14
N LYS A 199 -10.22 -0.05 16.45
CA LYS A 199 -11.27 0.32 15.49
C LYS A 199 -11.29 1.83 15.21
N ILE A 200 -11.33 2.18 13.93
CA ILE A 200 -11.58 3.55 13.48
C ILE A 200 -13.09 3.81 13.32
N ARG A 201 -13.87 2.77 13.03
CA ARG A 201 -15.31 2.91 12.76
C ARG A 201 -16.12 1.74 13.28
N THR A 202 -17.34 2.03 13.74
CA THR A 202 -18.35 1.03 14.11
C THR A 202 -19.60 1.20 13.26
N TYR A 203 -20.06 0.11 12.65
CA TYR A 203 -21.30 -0.03 11.89
C TYR A 203 -22.30 -0.78 12.78
N ASN A 204 -23.19 -0.06 13.44
CA ASN A 204 -24.19 -0.60 14.36
C ASN A 204 -25.54 -0.71 13.67
N PHE A 205 -25.90 -1.92 13.23
CA PHE A 205 -27.16 -2.18 12.50
C PHE A 205 -28.42 -1.98 13.37
N PRO A 206 -28.48 -2.50 14.61
CA PRO A 206 -29.62 -2.24 15.50
C PRO A 206 -29.98 -0.76 15.68
N ASP A 207 -28.97 0.12 15.75
CA ASP A 207 -29.15 1.56 15.93
C ASP A 207 -29.22 2.33 14.60
N ASN A 208 -29.09 1.63 13.45
CA ASN A 208 -28.93 2.23 12.12
C ASN A 208 -27.89 3.38 12.11
N ARG A 209 -26.73 3.15 12.75
CA ARG A 209 -25.73 4.18 13.05
C ARG A 209 -24.33 3.73 12.67
N ILE A 210 -23.57 4.65 12.10
CA ILE A 210 -22.13 4.53 11.86
C ILE A 210 -21.42 5.56 12.74
N THR A 211 -20.40 5.15 13.48
CA THR A 211 -19.63 6.04 14.35
C THR A 211 -18.15 5.93 14.05
N ASP A 212 -17.53 7.04 13.65
CA ASP A 212 -16.07 7.17 13.53
C ASP A 212 -15.47 7.66 14.85
N THR A 213 -14.53 6.90 15.40
CA THR A 213 -14.00 7.15 16.76
C THR A 213 -13.14 8.41 16.85
N ARG A 214 -12.55 8.85 15.73
CA ARG A 214 -11.65 10.01 15.68
C ARG A 214 -12.37 11.34 15.90
N LEU A 215 -13.63 11.41 15.46
CA LEU A 215 -14.47 12.60 15.54
C LEU A 215 -15.22 12.74 16.89
N GLY A 216 -15.03 11.78 17.81
CA GLY A 216 -15.72 11.77 19.10
C GLY A 216 -17.25 11.85 18.94
N ALA A 217 -17.90 12.74 19.70
CA ALA A 217 -19.36 12.89 19.70
C ALA A 217 -19.95 13.29 18.34
N SER A 218 -19.18 13.96 17.47
CA SER A 218 -19.62 14.38 16.13
C SER A 218 -19.38 13.33 15.04
N GLY A 219 -18.83 12.17 15.42
CA GLY A 219 -18.47 11.10 14.49
C GLY A 219 -19.62 10.20 14.06
N SER A 220 -20.83 10.45 14.54
CA SER A 220 -21.99 9.61 14.23
C SER A 220 -22.77 10.14 13.03
N VAL A 221 -23.06 9.23 12.10
CA VAL A 221 -24.00 9.40 10.99
C VAL A 221 -25.04 8.28 11.06
N HIS A 222 -26.24 8.58 10.59
CA HIS A 222 -27.34 7.62 10.48
C HIS A 222 -27.56 7.25 9.01
N ASN A 223 -28.44 6.30 8.72
CA ASN A 223 -28.64 5.72 7.38
C ASN A 223 -27.51 4.80 6.93
N LEU A 224 -27.38 3.67 7.64
CA LEU A 224 -26.39 2.63 7.37
C LEU A 224 -26.54 2.04 5.97
N GLU A 225 -27.77 1.86 5.50
CA GLU A 225 -28.03 1.34 4.15
C GLU A 225 -27.48 2.26 3.07
N GLY A 226 -27.81 3.57 3.11
CA GLY A 226 -27.23 4.55 2.18
C GLY A 226 -25.70 4.63 2.27
N PHE A 227 -25.16 4.56 3.50
CA PHE A 227 -23.72 4.54 3.72
C PHE A 227 -23.05 3.36 3.02
N LEU A 228 -23.60 2.15 3.15
CA LEU A 228 -23.10 0.95 2.45
C LEU A 228 -23.32 1.01 0.92
N GLN A 229 -24.28 1.80 0.44
CA GLN A 229 -24.45 2.11 -0.97
C GLN A 229 -23.49 3.20 -1.50
N GLY A 230 -22.52 3.63 -0.69
CA GLY A 230 -21.48 4.56 -1.10
C GLY A 230 -21.77 6.03 -0.78
N ASP A 231 -22.77 6.36 0.05
CA ASP A 231 -23.03 7.74 0.50
C ASP A 231 -22.16 8.14 1.70
N LEU A 232 -20.84 8.24 1.47
CA LEU A 232 -19.84 8.52 2.52
C LEU A 232 -19.53 10.01 2.69
N ASP A 233 -20.03 10.87 1.79
CA ASP A 233 -19.60 12.27 1.65
C ASP A 233 -19.70 13.07 2.95
N GLU A 234 -20.82 12.95 3.66
CA GLU A 234 -21.02 13.66 4.92
C GLU A 234 -19.93 13.35 5.95
N LEU A 235 -19.56 12.07 6.09
CA LEU A 235 -18.53 11.66 7.03
C LEU A 235 -17.14 12.09 6.56
N MET A 236 -16.87 12.01 5.26
CA MET A 236 -15.61 12.41 4.66
C MET A 236 -15.33 13.90 4.86
N ASP A 237 -16.34 14.75 4.67
CA ASP A 237 -16.21 16.18 4.86
C ASP A 237 -15.92 16.54 6.33
N ARG A 238 -16.57 15.84 7.27
CA ARG A 238 -16.29 15.98 8.72
C ARG A 238 -14.84 15.59 9.04
N LEU A 239 -14.35 14.48 8.49
CA LEU A 239 -12.97 14.00 8.69
C LEU A 239 -11.93 14.96 8.09
N LEU A 240 -12.20 15.51 6.90
CA LEU A 240 -11.33 16.51 6.27
C LEU A 240 -11.26 17.82 7.07
N LYS A 241 -12.36 18.23 7.69
CA LYS A 241 -12.39 19.39 8.58
C LYS A 241 -11.60 19.12 9.86
N TRP A 242 -11.83 17.97 10.49
CA TRP A 242 -11.10 17.53 11.68
C TRP A 242 -9.59 17.48 11.44
N GLU A 243 -9.14 16.90 10.32
CA GLU A 243 -7.71 16.84 10.00
C GLU A 243 -7.09 18.25 9.87
N ARG A 244 -7.81 19.20 9.25
CA ARG A 244 -7.37 20.59 9.15
C ARG A 244 -7.20 21.20 10.53
N GLU A 245 -8.20 21.06 11.41
CA GLU A 245 -8.14 21.59 12.77
C GLU A 245 -6.99 20.99 13.58
N GLU A 246 -6.78 19.68 13.52
CA GLU A 246 -5.67 19.01 14.21
C GLU A 246 -4.30 19.48 13.70
N LYS A 247 -4.15 19.70 12.38
CA LYS A 247 -2.92 20.29 11.82
C LYS A 247 -2.69 21.71 12.30
N LEU A 248 -3.73 22.55 12.35
CA LEU A 248 -3.60 23.91 12.88
C LEU A 248 -3.18 23.90 14.36
N LYS A 249 -3.78 23.04 15.19
CA LYS A 249 -3.39 22.89 16.60
C LYS A 249 -1.95 22.42 16.75
N ALA A 250 -1.52 21.45 15.94
CA ALA A 250 -0.16 20.94 15.97
C ALA A 250 0.88 22.01 15.59
N LEU A 251 0.55 22.90 14.65
CA LEU A 251 1.38 24.04 14.28
C LEU A 251 1.42 25.09 15.40
N ALA A 252 0.26 25.42 15.99
CA ALA A 252 0.15 26.36 17.10
C ALA A 252 0.91 25.90 18.36
N LYS A 253 1.05 24.59 18.58
CA LYS A 253 1.84 24.02 19.69
C LYS A 253 3.35 24.03 19.44
N LYS A 254 3.78 24.17 18.18
CA LYS A 254 5.19 24.23 17.78
C LYS A 254 5.74 25.66 17.71
N ALA A 255 4.86 26.65 17.64
CA ALA A 255 5.18 28.07 17.76
C ALA A 255 5.28 28.48 19.23
#